data_AF-A0A2V9X851-F1
#
_entry.id   AF-A0A2V9X851-F1
#
_cell.length_a   1.000
_cell.length_b   1.000
_cell.length_c   1.000
_cell.angle_alpha   90.00
_cell.angle_beta   90.00
_cell.angle_gamma   90.00
#
_symmetry.space_group_name_H-M   'P 1'
#
loop_
_entity.id
_entity.type
_entity.pdbx_description
1 polymer ?
#
loop_
_entity_poly.entity_id
_entity_poly.type
_entity_poly.pdbx_seq_one_letter_code
_entity_poly.pdbx_strand_id
1 'polypeptide(L)' 'MKECSVAQTVVLRRGIVGATQSGAIYQFKVALIGITPPIWRRVQVTGDYTLAQLHRVLHG' A
#
# COMPACT_ATOMS: atom_id res chain seq x y z
N MET A 1 28.00 -4.21 -33.46
CA MET A 1 27.89 -4.49 -32.01
C MET A 1 28.33 -3.24 -31.27
N LYS A 2 27.41 -2.47 -30.67
CA LYS A 2 27.50 -1.71 -29.40
C LYS A 2 26.16 -1.02 -29.20
N GLU A 3 25.25 -1.71 -28.54
CA GLU A 3 23.97 -1.16 -28.08
C GLU A 3 24.25 -0.08 -27.03
N CYS A 4 24.14 1.19 -27.40
CA CYS A 4 24.12 2.29 -26.45
C CYS A 4 22.70 2.40 -25.89
N SER A 5 22.48 1.69 -24.79
CA SER A 5 21.22 1.67 -24.03
C SER A 5 20.90 3.07 -23.51
N VAL A 6 19.84 3.66 -24.06
CA VAL A 6 19.28 4.94 -23.62
C VAL A 6 18.70 4.74 -22.22
N ALA A 7 19.40 5.28 -21.23
CA ALA A 7 18.99 5.24 -19.84
C ALA A 7 17.65 5.99 -19.67
N GLN A 8 16.62 5.23 -19.32
CA GLN A 8 15.28 5.73 -19.06
C GLN A 8 15.31 6.70 -17.87
N THR A 9 15.15 7.99 -18.12
CA THR A 9 14.94 9.00 -17.08
C THR A 9 13.48 8.96 -16.65
N VAL A 10 13.12 7.98 -15.81
CA VAL A 10 11.84 7.99 -15.11
C VAL A 10 12.01 8.91 -13.91
N VAL A 11 11.45 10.12 -14.01
CA VAL A 11 11.33 11.05 -12.88
C VAL A 11 10.41 10.38 -11.86
N LEU A 12 10.98 9.74 -10.84
CA LEU A 12 10.24 9.25 -9.69
C LEU A 12 9.62 10.47 -9.01
N ARG A 13 8.36 10.77 -9.32
CA ARG A 13 7.51 11.63 -8.49
C ARG A 13 7.35 10.91 -7.16
N ARG A 14 8.34 11.05 -6.28
CA ARG A 14 8.31 10.52 -4.94
C ARG A 14 7.28 11.37 -4.21
N GLY A 15 6.04 10.87 -4.22
CA GLY A 15 4.99 11.41 -3.38
C GLY A 15 5.49 11.53 -1.94
N ILE A 16 4.85 12.38 -1.16
CA ILE A 16 5.05 12.48 0.29
C ILE A 16 4.88 11.09 0.93
N VAL A 17 5.97 10.35 1.04
CA VAL A 17 6.03 9.09 1.78
C VAL A 17 6.09 9.54 3.24
N GLY A 18 5.02 9.32 4.00
CA GLY A 18 5.06 9.46 5.44
C GLY A 18 6.23 8.64 6.00
N ALA A 19 6.78 9.06 7.14
CA ALA A 19 7.97 8.44 7.73
C ALA A 19 7.88 6.90 7.70
N THR A 20 8.69 6.27 6.86
CA THR A 20 8.75 4.81 6.71
C THR A 20 9.32 4.21 7.99
N GLN A 21 8.45 3.71 8.85
CA GLN A 21 8.86 2.93 10.01
C GLN A 21 9.08 1.48 9.58
N SER A 22 10.21 1.24 8.91
CA SER A 22 10.64 -0.07 8.43
C SER A 22 10.68 -1.08 9.57
N GLY A 23 9.69 -1.97 9.64
CA GLY A 23 9.59 -3.03 10.65
C GLY A 23 8.37 -2.96 11.56
N ALA A 24 7.62 -1.86 11.56
CA ALA A 24 6.32 -1.84 12.23
C ALA A 24 5.30 -2.67 11.43
N ILE A 25 4.53 -3.52 12.12
CA ILE A 25 3.40 -4.27 11.54
C ILE A 25 2.12 -3.78 12.21
N TYR A 26 1.23 -3.20 11.42
CA TYR A 26 -0.07 -2.72 11.87
C TYR A 26 -1.16 -3.73 11.54
N GLN A 27 -2.13 -3.86 12.45
CA GLN A 27 -3.31 -4.71 12.30
C GLN A 27 -4.56 -3.84 12.17
N PHE A 28 -5.20 -3.88 11.01
CA PHE A 28 -6.46 -3.19 10.76
C PHE A 28 -7.64 -4.16 10.89
N LYS A 29 -8.64 -3.76 11.66
CA LYS A 29 -9.97 -4.39 11.63
C LYS A 29 -10.83 -3.61 10.65
N VAL A 30 -11.22 -4.25 9.56
CA VAL A 30 -12.12 -3.67 8.56
C VAL A 30 -13.49 -4.34 8.71
N ALA A 31 -14.52 -3.55 8.93
CA ALA A 31 -15.89 -4.03 9.09
C ALA A 31 -16.79 -3.46 8.00
N LEU A 32 -17.71 -4.28 7.50
CA LEU A 32 -18.77 -3.81 6.62
C LEU A 32 -19.87 -3.18 7.46
N ILE A 33 -20.24 -1.95 7.12
CA ILE A 33 -21.28 -1.18 7.81
C ILE A 33 -22.63 -1.51 7.18
N GLY A 34 -23.67 -1.63 8.00
CA GLY A 34 -25.05 -1.80 7.53
C GLY A 34 -25.47 -3.23 7.20
N ILE A 35 -24.67 -4.23 7.60
CA ILE A 35 -25.01 -5.65 7.41
C ILE A 35 -25.11 -6.41 8.73
N THR A 36 -26.01 -7.40 8.78
CA THR A 36 -26.23 -8.28 9.93
C THR A 36 -26.23 -9.75 9.47
N PRO A 37 -25.39 -10.63 10.05
CA PRO A 37 -24.42 -10.34 11.12
C PRO A 37 -23.24 -9.47 10.63
N PRO A 38 -22.55 -8.75 11.54
CA PRO A 38 -21.45 -7.87 11.17
C PRO A 38 -20.28 -8.69 10.61
N ILE A 39 -19.95 -8.48 9.34
CA ILE A 39 -18.78 -9.11 8.69
C ILE A 39 -17.57 -8.21 8.87
N TRP A 40 -16.46 -8.79 9.32
CA TRP A 40 -15.19 -8.10 9.47
C TRP A 40 -14.02 -8.95 8.98
N ARG A 41 -12.92 -8.29 8.63
CA ARG A 41 -11.65 -8.86 8.21
C ARG A 41 -10.49 -8.21 8.97
N ARG A 42 -9.44 -8.99 9.22
CA ARG A 42 -8.17 -8.51 9.77
C ARG A 42 -7.16 -8.40 8.64
N VAL A 43 -6.51 -7.25 8.53
CA VAL A 43 -5.49 -6.99 7.51
C VAL A 43 -4.21 -6.56 8.22
N GLN A 44 -3.11 -7.24 7.90
CA GLN A 44 -1.77 -6.88 8.40
C GLN A 44 -1.02 -6.15 7.30
N VAL A 45 -0.42 -5.01 7.65
CA VAL A 45 0.41 -4.24 6.72
C VAL A 45 1.67 -3.74 7.42
N THR A 46 2.72 -3.50 6.64
CA THR A 46 3.95 -2.89 7.10
C THR A 46 3.77 -1.38 7.30
N GLY A 47 4.60 -0.74 8.11
CA GLY A 47 4.46 0.68 8.43
C GLY A 47 4.73 1.67 7.30
N ASP A 48 5.22 1.18 6.16
CA ASP A 48 5.40 1.93 4.92
C ASP A 48 4.20 1.81 3.96
N TYR A 49 3.13 1.09 4.33
CA TYR A 49 1.92 1.01 3.52
C TYR A 49 1.23 2.38 3.40
N THR A 50 1.02 2.83 2.16
CA THR A 50 0.19 4.00 1.88
C THR A 50 -1.30 3.65 1.94
N LEU A 51 -2.15 4.65 2.20
CA LEU A 51 -3.60 4.49 2.13
C LEU A 51 -4.07 3.99 0.75
N ALA A 52 -3.42 4.43 -0.33
CA ALA A 52 -3.73 3.98 -1.68
C ALA A 52 -3.43 2.47 -1.88
N GLN A 53 -2.34 1.97 -1.28
CA GLN A 53 -2.04 0.53 -1.29
C GLN A 53 -3.03 -0.26 -0.45
N LEU A 54 -3.39 0.25 0.75
CA LEU A 54 -4.40 -0.38 1.59
C LEU A 54 -5.77 -0.46 0.86
N HIS A 55 -6.18 0.61 0.19
CA HIS A 55 -7.43 0.64 -0.59
C HIS A 55 -7.47 -0.46 -1.65
N ARG A 56 -6.36 -0.73 -2.34
CA ARG A 56 -6.29 -1.82 -3.34
C ARG A 56 -6.46 -3.20 -2.70
N VAL A 57 -5.89 -3.42 -1.51
CA VAL A 57 -6.06 -4.68 -0.76
C VAL A 57 -7.52 -4.90 -0.38
N LEU A 58 -8.25 -3.84 -0.04
CA LEU A 58 -9.66 -3.92 0.34
C LEU A 58 -10.60 -4.05 -0.86
N HIS A 59 -10.22 -3.53 -2.02
CA HIS A 59 -11.06 -3.52 -3.21
C HIS A 59 -11.18 -4.91 -3.87
N GLY A 60 -10.07 -5.67 -3.95
CA GLY A 60 -10.04 -7.08 -4.38
C GLY A 60 -10.66 -7.36 -5.75
#